data_AF-A0A2V3JWM6-F1
#
_entry.id   AF-A0A2V3JWM6-F1
#
_cell.length_a   1.000
_cell.length_b   1.000
_cell.length_c   1.000
_cell.angle_alpha   90.00
_cell.angle_beta   90.00
_cell.angle_gamma   90.00
#
_symmetry.space_group_name_H-M   'P 1'
#
loop_
_entity.id
_entity.type
_entity.pdbx_description
1 polymer ?
#
loop_
_entity_poly.entity_id
_entity_poly.type
_entity_poly.pdbx_seq_one_letter_code
_entity_poly.pdbx_strand_id
1 'polypeptide(L)'
;MLASGCVNDKDAPTGEPSNNTSQPDATPLIPREVFFGNPDKITPDLSPDGTRISYLAPVDGVLNVWVGPADDPDSAEPITNDTDRGIRMYLWAYTNEHILYLHDQAGDQNWRIYSVNLETGETTDLTLLEGAQAKI
;
A
#
# COMPACT_ATOMS: atom_id res chain seq x y z
N MET A 1 -39.10 -61.14 1.63
CA MET A 1 -40.11 -61.91 0.86
C MET A 1 -41.12 -60.84 0.39
N LEU A 2 -41.23 -60.38 -0.85
CA LEU A 2 -40.97 -60.83 -2.25
C LEU A 2 -40.58 -59.56 -3.07
N ALA A 3 -39.48 -59.54 -3.86
CA ALA A 3 -39.41 -59.60 -5.35
C ALA A 3 -40.43 -58.70 -6.10
N SER A 4 -40.09 -57.67 -6.89
CA SER A 4 -39.56 -57.65 -8.29
C SER A 4 -40.24 -56.41 -8.94
N GLY A 5 -39.74 -55.64 -9.92
CA GLY A 5 -38.59 -55.78 -10.81
C GLY A 5 -38.38 -54.49 -11.63
N CYS A 6 -37.32 -54.48 -12.43
CA CYS A 6 -36.97 -53.40 -13.35
C CYS A 6 -37.79 -53.51 -14.65
N VAL A 7 -38.34 -52.40 -15.14
CA VAL A 7 -38.75 -52.26 -16.54
C VAL A 7 -37.70 -51.40 -17.25
N ASN A 8 -37.11 -52.00 -18.29
CA ASN A 8 -36.37 -51.28 -19.33
C ASN A 8 -37.41 -50.75 -20.32
N ASP A 9 -37.64 -49.44 -20.35
CA ASP A 9 -38.21 -48.82 -21.53
C ASP A 9 -37.06 -48.48 -22.49
N LYS A 10 -36.96 -49.33 -23.52
CA LYS A 10 -36.37 -48.97 -24.79
C LYS A 10 -37.41 -48.12 -25.53
N ASP A 11 -36.92 -47.09 -26.20
CA ASP A 11 -37.65 -46.17 -27.09
C ASP A 11 -38.22 -44.89 -26.44
N ALA A 12 -37.31 -44.04 -25.95
CA ALA A 12 -37.57 -42.60 -25.82
C ALA A 12 -36.80 -41.85 -26.95
N PRO A 13 -37.43 -40.87 -27.63
CA PRO A 13 -36.76 -40.13 -28.69
C PRO A 13 -35.58 -39.34 -28.10
N THR A 14 -34.42 -39.47 -28.75
CA THR A 14 -33.21 -38.68 -28.52
C THR A 14 -33.49 -37.20 -28.80
N GLY A 15 -34.00 -36.49 -27.80
CA GLY A 15 -33.88 -35.04 -27.70
C GLY A 15 -32.69 -34.73 -26.81
N GLU A 16 -31.55 -34.36 -27.39
CA GLU A 16 -30.50 -33.70 -26.61
C GLU A 16 -31.10 -32.46 -25.94
N PRO A 17 -30.87 -32.21 -24.64
CA PRO A 17 -31.19 -30.91 -24.07
C PRO A 17 -30.34 -29.89 -24.82
N SER A 18 -31.00 -29.07 -25.64
CA SER A 18 -30.40 -27.90 -26.28
C SER A 18 -29.84 -27.01 -25.17
N ASN A 19 -28.53 -27.11 -24.93
CA ASN A 19 -27.75 -26.20 -24.09
C ASN A 19 -27.66 -24.83 -24.78
N ASN A 20 -28.79 -24.14 -24.87
CA ASN A 20 -28.84 -22.71 -25.13
C ASN A 20 -28.99 -21.97 -23.80
N THR A 21 -27.97 -22.09 -22.97
CA THR A 21 -27.67 -21.06 -21.97
C THR A 21 -26.61 -20.17 -22.57
N SER A 22 -27.04 -19.09 -23.23
CA SER A 22 -26.21 -17.91 -23.43
C SER A 22 -25.77 -17.45 -22.04
N GLN A 23 -24.58 -17.89 -21.63
CA GLN A 23 -23.94 -17.44 -20.41
C GLN A 23 -23.76 -15.92 -20.56
N PRO A 24 -24.30 -15.10 -19.64
CA PRO A 24 -24.05 -13.67 -19.71
C PRO A 24 -22.54 -13.46 -19.69
N ASP A 25 -22.02 -12.63 -20.60
CA ASP A 25 -20.62 -12.21 -20.59
C ASP A 25 -20.29 -11.77 -19.16
N ALA A 26 -19.38 -12.52 -18.52
CA ALA A 26 -19.06 -12.31 -17.13
C ALA A 26 -18.46 -10.91 -16.98
N THR A 27 -19.03 -10.08 -16.11
CA THR A 27 -18.49 -8.76 -15.79
C THR A 27 -17.00 -8.90 -15.44
N PRO A 28 -16.09 -8.15 -16.10
CA PRO A 28 -14.68 -8.20 -15.79
C PRO A 28 -14.42 -7.92 -14.31
N LEU A 29 -13.62 -8.76 -13.65
CA LEU A 29 -13.26 -8.57 -12.25
C LEU A 29 -12.20 -7.47 -12.13
N ILE A 30 -12.36 -6.61 -11.12
CA ILE A 30 -11.32 -5.64 -10.75
C ILE A 30 -10.19 -6.40 -10.03
N PRO A 31 -8.91 -6.23 -10.43
CA PRO A 31 -7.79 -6.87 -9.75
C PRO A 31 -7.75 -6.49 -8.26
N ARG A 32 -7.46 -7.45 -7.38
CA ARG A 32 -7.37 -7.22 -5.93
C ARG A 32 -6.36 -6.12 -5.55
N GLU A 33 -5.29 -6.02 -6.34
CA GLU A 33 -4.25 -5.00 -6.17
C GLU A 33 -4.81 -3.57 -6.23
N VAL A 34 -5.87 -3.33 -7.02
CA VAL A 34 -6.54 -2.02 -7.06
C VAL A 34 -7.14 -1.62 -5.71
N PHE A 35 -7.54 -2.60 -4.89
CA PHE A 35 -8.15 -2.36 -3.58
C PHE A 35 -7.19 -2.50 -2.40
N PHE A 36 -6.16 -3.34 -2.53
CA PHE A 36 -5.29 -3.74 -1.43
C PHE A 36 -3.80 -3.41 -1.65
N GLY A 37 -3.45 -2.83 -2.80
CA GLY A 37 -2.12 -2.31 -3.07
C GLY A 37 -1.84 -1.01 -2.32
N ASN A 38 -0.58 -0.60 -2.32
CA ASN A 38 -0.23 0.74 -1.85
C ASN A 38 -0.75 1.80 -2.82
N PRO A 39 -1.14 2.97 -2.31
CA PRO A 39 -1.51 4.08 -3.17
C PRO A 39 -0.27 4.64 -3.89
N ASP A 40 -0.48 5.26 -5.05
CA ASP A 40 0.61 5.83 -5.85
C ASP A 40 1.33 6.97 -5.12
N LYS A 41 0.57 7.91 -4.55
CA LYS A 41 1.06 9.03 -3.74
C LYS A 41 0.01 9.42 -2.68
N ILE A 42 0.40 9.55 -1.42
CA ILE A 42 -0.49 10.00 -0.33
C ILE A 42 0.19 11.02 0.59
N THR A 43 -0.62 11.61 1.48
CA THR A 43 -0.19 12.57 2.50
C THR A 43 0.68 13.69 1.92
N PRO A 44 0.30 14.35 0.82
CA PRO A 44 1.12 15.41 0.25
C PRO A 44 1.21 16.58 1.23
N ASP A 45 2.41 17.15 1.36
CA ASP A 45 2.66 18.32 2.21
C ASP A 45 3.74 19.22 1.62
N LEU A 46 3.64 20.52 1.87
CA LEU A 46 4.61 21.52 1.41
C LEU A 46 5.61 21.84 2.51
N SER A 47 6.85 22.12 2.12
CA SER A 47 7.82 22.69 3.04
C SER A 47 7.32 24.03 3.59
N PRO A 48 7.74 24.44 4.80
CA PRO A 48 7.36 25.73 5.38
C PRO A 48 7.61 26.94 4.47
N ASP A 49 8.68 26.91 3.67
CA ASP A 49 8.99 27.94 2.67
C ASP A 49 8.25 27.79 1.32
N GLY A 50 7.48 26.70 1.15
CA GLY A 50 6.69 26.40 -0.04
C GLY A 50 7.51 25.97 -1.26
N THR A 51 8.83 25.82 -1.15
CA THR A 51 9.72 25.52 -2.29
C THR A 51 9.74 24.03 -2.64
N ARG A 52 9.39 23.16 -1.70
CA ARG A 52 9.42 21.70 -1.86
C ARG A 52 8.08 21.08 -1.55
N ILE A 53 7.78 19.99 -2.25
CA ILE A 53 6.68 19.09 -1.94
C ILE A 53 7.24 17.78 -1.39
N SER A 54 6.47 17.17 -0.52
CA SER A 54 6.70 15.84 0.02
C SER A 54 5.44 14.99 -0.13
N TYR A 55 5.61 13.68 -0.18
CA TYR A 55 4.51 12.71 -0.12
C TYR A 55 5.03 11.33 0.26
N LEU A 56 4.14 10.41 0.64
CA LEU A 56 4.46 8.99 0.73
C LEU A 56 4.16 8.30 -0.59
N ALA A 57 5.13 7.53 -1.10
CA ALA A 57 4.97 6.68 -2.28
C ALA A 57 5.82 5.41 -2.16
N PRO A 58 5.43 4.30 -2.81
CA PRO A 58 6.12 3.03 -2.68
C PRO A 58 7.48 3.04 -3.37
N VAL A 59 8.51 2.56 -2.66
CA VAL A 59 9.77 2.05 -3.22
C VAL A 59 9.70 0.54 -3.09
N ASP A 60 9.74 -0.19 -4.22
CA ASP A 60 9.60 -1.66 -4.26
C ASP A 60 8.40 -2.21 -3.47
N GLY A 61 7.28 -1.45 -3.48
CA GLY A 61 6.06 -1.83 -2.77
C GLY A 61 6.04 -1.49 -1.28
N VAL A 62 7.02 -0.75 -0.74
CA VAL A 62 7.05 -0.26 0.65
C VAL A 62 7.00 1.27 0.68
N LEU A 63 6.04 1.84 1.43
CA LEU A 63 5.87 3.30 1.49
C LEU A 63 7.09 3.98 2.11
N ASN A 64 7.63 4.95 1.39
CA ASN A 64 8.73 5.81 1.80
C ASN A 64 8.34 7.28 1.61
N VAL A 65 9.04 8.18 2.29
CA VAL A 65 8.90 9.63 2.06
C VAL A 65 9.70 10.01 0.81
N TRP A 66 9.04 10.75 -0.07
CA TRP A 66 9.60 11.36 -1.27
C TRP A 66 9.59 12.88 -1.12
N VAL A 67 10.62 13.55 -1.63
CA VAL A 67 10.74 15.01 -1.60
C VAL A 67 11.28 15.53 -2.93
N GLY A 68 10.70 16.60 -3.45
CA GLY A 68 11.11 17.25 -4.69
C GLY A 68 10.68 18.72 -4.77
N PRO A 69 10.99 19.42 -5.87
CA PRO A 69 10.51 20.78 -6.12
C PRO A 69 8.98 20.86 -6.10
N ALA A 70 8.42 21.90 -5.47
CA ALA A 70 6.96 22.05 -5.41
C ALA A 70 6.31 22.32 -6.77
N ASP A 71 7.07 22.91 -7.71
CA ASP A 71 6.65 23.18 -9.08
C ASP A 71 6.88 22.01 -10.04
N ASP A 72 7.59 20.96 -9.60
CA ASP A 72 7.81 19.72 -10.35
C ASP A 72 7.76 18.48 -9.43
N PRO A 73 6.57 18.08 -8.93
CA PRO A 73 6.44 16.94 -8.01
C PRO A 73 6.88 15.58 -8.57
N ASP A 74 6.99 15.47 -9.90
CA ASP A 74 7.39 14.24 -10.58
C ASP A 74 8.91 14.03 -10.58
N SER A 75 9.72 15.07 -10.27
CA SER A 75 11.17 14.94 -10.04
C SER A 75 11.54 14.68 -8.59
N ALA A 76 10.57 14.44 -7.70
CA ALA A 76 10.86 14.04 -6.33
C ALA A 76 11.59 12.70 -6.27
N GLU A 77 12.43 12.56 -5.24
CA GLU A 77 13.22 11.35 -4.97
C GLU A 77 12.91 10.80 -3.58
N PRO A 78 13.04 9.48 -3.34
CA PRO A 78 12.86 8.92 -2.02
C PRO A 78 14.01 9.37 -1.10
N ILE A 79 13.65 9.99 0.02
CA ILE A 79 14.62 10.45 1.05
C ILE A 79 14.70 9.47 2.23
N THR A 80 13.94 8.38 2.17
CA THR A 80 13.98 7.26 3.11
C THR A 80 14.03 5.94 2.34
N ASN A 81 14.48 4.88 3.00
CA ASN A 81 14.63 3.54 2.40
C ASN A 81 14.17 2.44 3.37
N ASP A 82 12.97 2.61 3.92
CA ASP A 82 12.31 1.55 4.67
C ASP A 82 11.94 0.39 3.73
N THR A 83 12.24 -0.82 4.19
CA THR A 83 12.01 -2.08 3.48
C THR A 83 11.13 -3.04 4.28
N ASP A 84 10.65 -2.62 5.45
CA ASP A 84 9.77 -3.42 6.31
C ASP A 84 8.31 -2.97 6.15
N ARG A 85 7.77 -2.22 7.10
CA ARG A 85 6.33 -1.92 7.15
C ARG A 85 5.93 -0.72 6.29
N GLY A 86 6.87 0.13 5.95
CA GLY A 86 6.68 1.44 5.31
C GLY A 86 6.37 2.54 6.33
N ILE A 87 6.79 3.75 6.00
CA ILE A 87 6.47 4.96 6.76
C ILE A 87 4.98 5.28 6.59
N ARG A 88 4.33 5.72 7.67
CA ARG A 88 2.90 6.05 7.68
C ARG A 88 2.62 7.49 8.11
N MET A 89 3.57 8.13 8.77
CA MET A 89 3.45 9.49 9.26
C MET A 89 4.80 10.17 9.20
N TYR A 90 4.81 11.37 8.63
CA TYR A 90 5.95 12.26 8.59
C TYR A 90 5.47 13.71 8.66
N LEU A 91 6.39 14.62 8.93
CA LEU A 91 6.16 16.06 8.89
C LEU A 91 7.44 16.82 8.55
N TRP A 92 7.28 18.02 8.02
CA TRP A 92 8.39 18.95 7.83
C TRP A 92 8.87 19.55 9.14
N ALA A 93 10.19 19.57 9.34
CA ALA A 93 10.76 20.49 10.31
C ALA A 93 10.69 21.93 9.76
N TYR A 94 10.49 22.90 10.65
CA TYR A 94 10.44 24.33 10.28
C TYR A 94 11.75 24.87 9.67
N THR A 95 12.84 24.10 9.70
CA THR A 95 14.12 24.48 9.09
C THR A 95 14.13 24.34 7.57
N ASN A 96 13.12 23.70 6.95
CA ASN A 96 13.12 23.30 5.52
C ASN A 96 14.23 22.31 5.12
N GLU A 97 15.04 21.86 6.08
CA GLU A 97 16.21 20.99 5.85
C GLU A 97 15.96 19.55 6.30
N HIS A 98 14.92 19.30 7.09
CA HIS A 98 14.66 18.00 7.68
C HIS A 98 13.22 17.55 7.50
N ILE A 99 13.05 16.25 7.28
CA ILE A 99 11.80 15.54 7.47
C ILE A 99 11.90 14.74 8.77
N LEU A 100 10.86 14.83 9.59
CA LEU A 100 10.66 13.95 10.74
C LEU A 100 9.67 12.85 10.38
N TYR A 101 9.93 11.61 10.76
CA TYR A 101 9.00 10.50 10.52
C TYR A 101 8.92 9.54 11.70
N LEU A 102 7.74 8.93 11.86
CA LEU A 102 7.53 7.86 12.82
C LEU A 102 7.78 6.51 12.18
N HIS A 103 8.53 5.67 12.88
CA HIS A 103 8.76 4.30 12.48
C HIS A 103 8.79 3.37 13.69
N ASP A 104 8.24 2.18 13.51
CA ASP A 104 8.21 1.08 14.49
C ASP A 104 9.30 0.08 14.09
N GLN A 105 10.13 -0.35 15.04
CA GLN A 105 11.15 -1.37 14.79
C GLN A 105 10.59 -2.75 15.14
N ALA A 106 10.47 -3.61 14.13
CA ALA A 106 10.09 -5.02 14.30
C ALA A 106 8.70 -5.24 14.96
N GLY A 107 7.81 -4.25 14.93
CA GLY A 107 6.44 -4.40 15.42
C GLY A 107 6.34 -4.38 16.94
N ASP A 108 7.33 -3.83 17.64
CA ASP A 108 7.32 -3.70 19.10
C ASP A 108 6.37 -2.59 19.57
N GLN A 109 5.82 -1.80 18.63
CA GLN A 109 4.92 -0.66 18.85
C GLN A 109 5.58 0.49 19.64
N ASN A 110 6.89 0.44 19.87
CA ASN A 110 7.66 1.54 20.42
C ASN A 110 8.01 2.50 19.29
N TRP A 111 7.01 3.26 18.85
CA TRP A 111 7.17 4.28 17.83
C TRP A 111 8.32 5.23 18.15
N ARG A 112 9.26 5.38 17.23
CA ARG A 112 10.41 6.27 17.36
C ARG A 112 10.33 7.37 16.30
N ILE A 113 10.75 8.56 16.67
CA ILE A 113 10.92 9.69 15.76
C ILE A 113 12.32 9.63 15.18
N TYR A 114 12.41 9.65 13.86
CA TYR A 114 13.63 9.82 13.10
C TYR A 114 13.62 11.18 12.41
N SER A 115 14.80 11.76 12.24
CA SER A 115 15.04 12.96 11.44
C SER A 115 15.96 12.62 10.31
N VAL A 116 15.59 12.96 9.08
CA VAL A 116 16.47 12.86 7.93
C VAL A 116 16.83 14.24 7.41
N ASN A 117 18.12 14.49 7.26
CA ASN A 117 18.65 15.70 6.65
C ASN A 117 18.57 15.58 5.13
N LEU A 118 17.93 16.54 4.47
CA LEU A 118 17.67 16.50 3.03
C LEU A 118 18.90 16.79 2.16
N GLU A 119 19.93 17.42 2.72
CA GLU A 119 21.18 17.71 2.00
C GLU A 119 22.13 16.51 2.07
N THR A 120 22.27 15.90 3.24
CA THR A 120 23.24 14.82 3.47
C THR A 120 22.65 13.42 3.32
N GLY A 121 21.33 13.27 3.41
CA GLY A 121 20.64 11.98 3.53
C GLY A 121 20.84 11.29 4.89
N GLU A 122 21.52 11.93 5.84
CA GLU A 122 21.79 11.35 7.16
C GLU A 122 20.48 11.22 7.96
N THR A 123 20.25 10.03 8.50
CA THR A 123 19.10 9.75 9.38
C THR A 123 19.57 9.62 10.82
N THR A 124 18.98 10.41 11.71
CA THR A 124 19.19 10.35 13.16
C THR A 124 17.93 9.90 13.88
N ASP A 125 18.07 8.96 14.79
CA ASP A 125 17.02 8.59 15.74
C ASP A 125 16.98 9.59 16.90
N LEU A 126 15.83 10.25 17.09
CA LEU A 126 15.62 11.25 18.14
C LEU A 126 15.06 10.66 19.44
N THR A 127 14.74 9.36 19.46
CA THR A 127 14.10 8.67 20.59
C THR A 127 15.12 7.81 21.34
N LEU A 128 16.17 8.44 21.88
CA LEU A 128 17.38 7.76 22.37
C LEU A 128 17.19 6.86 23.62
N LEU A 129 16.04 6.93 24.28
CA LEU A 129 15.75 6.13 25.47
C LEU A 129 15.23 4.75 25.07
N GLU A 130 15.88 3.70 25.57
CA GLU A 130 15.47 2.32 25.36
C GLU A 130 14.06 2.08 25.93
N GLY A 131 13.19 1.45 25.12
CA GLY A 131 11.79 1.18 25.47
C GLY A 131 10.88 2.41 25.50
N ALA A 132 11.36 3.59 25.10
CA ALA A 132 10.53 4.77 25.00
C ALA A 132 9.64 4.75 23.73
N GLN A 133 8.45 5.31 23.87
CA GLN A 133 7.52 5.55 22.76
C GLN A 133 7.35 7.05 22.56
N ALA A 134 7.46 7.51 21.32
CA ALA A 134 7.22 8.87 20.90
C ALA A 134 5.90 9.01 20.13
N LYS A 135 5.33 10.22 20.14
CA LYS A 135 4.09 10.59 19.44
C LYS A 135 4.20 12.02 18.93
N ILE A 136 3.54 12.30 17.82
CA ILE A 136 3.40 13.62 17.17
C ILE A 136 1.94 13.86 16.80
#